data_AF-A0A3C0AR90-F1
#
_entry.id   AF-A0A3C0AR90-F1
#
_cell.length_a   1.000
_cell.length_b   1.000
_cell.length_c   1.000
_cell.angle_alpha   90.00
_cell.angle_beta   90.00
_cell.angle_gamma   90.00
#
_symmetry.space_group_name_H-M   'P 1'
#
loop_
_entity.id
_entity.type
_entity.pdbx_description
1 polymer ?
#
loop_
_entity_poly.entity_id
_entity_poly.type
_entity_poly.pdbx_seq_one_letter_code
_entity_poly.pdbx_strand_id
1 'polypeptide(L)'
;MKILFNQPKRENDAFAQEINLAIEQVIESGIYILGSNVTAFEQEFAQYCQTRHCCAVGNGTDALEIALRALGVGPGDEVITVANAGGYSTTACNLVGS
;
A
#
# COMPACT_ATOMS: atom_id res chain seq x y z
N MET A 1 13.69 0.85 32.41
CA MET A 1 12.97 0.03 31.42
C MET A 1 12.40 0.95 30.36
N LYS A 2 12.67 0.72 29.06
CA LYS A 2 12.17 1.55 27.95
C LYS A 2 11.08 0.78 27.21
N ILE A 3 9.85 1.28 27.24
CA ILE A 3 8.75 0.73 26.45
C ILE A 3 8.66 1.54 25.16
N LEU A 4 8.76 0.87 24.02
CA LEU A 4 8.65 1.50 22.71
C LEU A 4 7.19 1.57 22.29
N PHE A 5 6.80 2.66 21.62
CA PHE A 5 5.43 2.86 21.14
C PHE A 5 5.02 1.84 20.05
N ASN A 6 5.95 1.53 19.14
CA ASN A 6 5.79 0.50 18.11
C ASN A 6 7.06 -0.37 18.09
N GLN A 7 6.95 -1.69 18.31
CA GLN A 7 8.10 -2.61 18.35
C GLN A 7 7.91 -3.81 17.40
N PRO A 8 8.07 -3.61 16.08
CA PRO A 8 7.79 -4.65 15.07
C PRO A 8 8.63 -5.92 15.22
N LYS A 9 9.81 -5.82 15.85
CA LYS A 9 10.68 -6.98 16.11
C LYS A 9 9.92 -8.12 16.80
N ARG A 10 8.97 -7.81 17.70
CA ARG A 10 8.21 -8.84 18.41
C ARG A 10 7.35 -9.67 17.47
N GLU A 11 6.71 -9.03 16.48
CA GLU A 11 5.92 -9.73 15.47
C GLU A 11 6.85 -10.43 14.45
N ASN A 12 7.89 -9.74 13.99
CA ASN A 12 8.82 -10.28 13.00
C ASN A 12 9.55 -11.53 13.48
N ASP A 13 9.87 -11.63 14.78
CA ASP A 13 10.58 -12.78 15.34
C ASP A 13 9.77 -14.09 15.18
N ALA A 14 8.44 -14.01 15.19
CA ALA A 14 7.57 -15.17 14.96
C ALA A 14 7.63 -15.69 13.51
N PHE A 15 7.95 -14.83 12.54
CA PHE A 15 7.96 -15.14 11.11
C PHE A 15 9.36 -15.04 10.49
N ALA A 16 10.41 -14.95 11.32
CA ALA A 16 11.76 -14.61 10.86
C ALA A 16 12.29 -15.59 9.80
N GLN A 17 12.01 -16.89 9.94
CA GLN A 17 12.43 -17.89 8.97
C GLN A 17 11.72 -17.71 7.62
N GLU A 18 10.41 -17.49 7.63
CA GLU A 18 9.59 -17.29 6.43
C GLU A 18 9.99 -16.00 5.70
N ILE A 19 10.19 -14.91 6.44
CA ILE A 19 10.63 -13.62 5.89
C ILE A 19 12.00 -13.77 5.22
N ASN A 20 12.97 -14.42 5.89
CA ASN A 20 14.31 -14.60 5.34
C ASN A 20 14.30 -15.46 4.07
N LEU A 21 13.50 -16.53 4.05
CA LEU A 21 13.35 -17.38 2.87
C LEU A 21 12.73 -16.60 1.69
N ALA A 22 11.69 -15.81 1.94
CA ALA A 22 11.08 -14.98 0.90
C ALA A 22 12.05 -13.94 0.32
N ILE A 23 12.89 -13.33 1.17
CA ILE A 23 13.95 -12.40 0.74
C ILE A 23 14.99 -13.12 -0.12
N GLU A 24 15.46 -14.29 0.31
CA GLU A 24 16.44 -15.10 -0.42
C GLU A 24 15.92 -15.48 -1.81
N GLN A 25 14.68 -15.96 -1.91
CA GLN A 25 14.04 -16.29 -3.19
C GLN A 25 13.97 -15.10 -4.16
N VAL A 26 13.68 -13.89 -3.68
CA VAL A 26 13.69 -12.68 -4.52
C VAL A 26 15.10 -12.39 -5.02
N ILE A 27 16.11 -12.47 -4.15
CA ILE A 27 17.51 -12.24 -4.52
C ILE A 27 17.98 -13.26 -5.56
N GLU A 28 17.69 -14.55 -5.34
CA GLU A 28 18.03 -15.63 -6.28
C GLU A 28 17.35 -15.46 -7.64
N SER A 29 16.10 -15.00 -7.66
CA SER A 29 15.38 -14.75 -8.91
C SER A 29 15.92 -13.58 -9.72
N GLY A 30 16.50 -12.57 -9.05
CA GLY A 30 16.91 -11.30 -9.67
C GLY A 30 15.76 -10.39 -10.13
N ILE A 31 14.50 -10.72 -9.83
CA ILE A 31 13.31 -9.98 -10.25
C ILE A 31 12.79 -9.13 -9.09
N TYR A 32 13.20 -7.86 -9.06
CA TYR A 32 12.88 -6.95 -7.95
C TYR A 32 11.61 -6.12 -8.15
N ILE A 33 11.20 -5.90 -9.40
CA ILE A 33 10.09 -5.00 -9.74
C ILE A 33 9.03 -5.80 -10.49
N LEU A 34 7.78 -5.71 -10.03
CA LEU A 34 6.62 -6.40 -10.63
C LEU A 34 6.82 -7.91 -10.79
N GLY A 35 7.51 -8.54 -9.84
CA GLY A 35 7.72 -9.99 -9.80
C GLY A 35 6.49 -10.78 -9.34
N SER A 36 6.59 -12.11 -9.35
CA SER A 36 5.49 -13.02 -9.00
C SER A 36 4.89 -12.78 -7.61
N ASN A 37 5.70 -12.36 -6.64
CA ASN A 37 5.24 -12.05 -5.30
C ASN A 37 4.24 -10.88 -5.28
N VAL A 38 4.38 -9.90 -6.18
CA VAL A 38 3.41 -8.79 -6.32
C VAL A 38 2.09 -9.32 -6.87
N THR A 39 2.13 -10.12 -7.93
CA THR A 39 0.92 -10.72 -8.52
C THR A 39 0.18 -11.63 -7.54
N ALA A 40 0.91 -12.45 -6.77
CA ALA A 40 0.33 -13.29 -5.74
C ALA A 40 -0.33 -12.44 -4.64
N PHE A 41 0.38 -11.42 -4.14
CA PHE A 41 -0.18 -10.49 -3.15
C PHE A 41 -1.45 -9.80 -3.64
N GLU A 42 -1.48 -9.30 -4.89
CA GLU A 42 -2.68 -8.65 -5.44
C GLU A 42 -3.88 -9.62 -5.47
N GLN A 43 -3.67 -10.88 -5.84
CA GLN A 43 -4.73 -11.89 -5.86
C GLN A 43 -5.23 -12.21 -4.44
N GLU A 44 -4.30 -12.48 -3.53
CA GLU A 44 -4.61 -12.81 -2.13
C GLU A 44 -5.28 -11.64 -1.41
N PHE A 45 -4.82 -10.42 -1.65
CA PHE A 45 -5.36 -9.22 -1.02
C PHE A 45 -6.73 -8.83 -1.59
N ALA A 46 -6.95 -9.00 -2.89
CA ALA A 46 -8.28 -8.86 -3.48
C ALA A 46 -9.28 -9.85 -2.85
N GLN A 47 -8.86 -11.11 -2.67
CA GLN A 47 -9.67 -12.13 -2.00
C GLN A 47 -9.94 -11.75 -0.54
N TYR A 48 -8.92 -11.32 0.20
CA TYR A 48 -9.03 -10.89 1.60
C TYR A 48 -10.02 -9.72 1.76
N CYS A 49 -9.92 -8.71 0.90
CA CYS A 49 -10.82 -7.56 0.87
C CYS A 49 -12.19 -7.83 0.24
N GLN A 50 -12.42 -9.05 -0.29
CA GLN A 50 -13.65 -9.43 -0.99
C GLN A 50 -13.96 -8.52 -2.20
N THR A 51 -12.93 -8.10 -2.92
CA THR A 51 -13.03 -7.29 -4.14
C THR A 51 -12.65 -8.11 -5.37
N ARG A 52 -13.04 -7.63 -6.56
CA ARG A 52 -12.68 -8.29 -7.84
C ARG A 52 -11.22 -8.07 -8.24
N HIS A 53 -10.62 -6.96 -7.81
CA HIS A 53 -9.30 -6.52 -8.24
C HIS A 53 -8.54 -5.87 -7.08
N CYS A 54 -7.21 -5.98 -7.13
CA CYS A 54 -6.25 -5.23 -6.35
C CYS A 54 -5.12 -4.78 -7.28
N CYS A 55 -4.56 -3.60 -7.02
CA CYS A 55 -3.34 -3.13 -7.67
C CYS A 55 -2.41 -2.60 -6.58
N ALA A 56 -1.21 -3.18 -6.47
CA ALA A 56 -0.20 -2.76 -5.52
C ALA A 56 0.49 -1.49 -6.03
N VAL A 57 0.61 -0.49 -5.15
CA VAL A 57 1.19 0.82 -5.46
C VAL A 57 2.22 1.21 -4.39
N GLY A 58 2.95 2.30 -4.63
CA GLY A 58 4.07 2.70 -3.78
C GLY A 58 3.69 3.03 -2.34
N ASN A 59 2.52 3.63 -2.12
CA ASN A 59 1.99 3.95 -0.79
C ASN A 59 0.49 4.29 -0.83
N GLY A 60 -0.12 4.55 0.34
CA GLY A 60 -1.54 4.88 0.45
C GLY A 60 -1.96 6.23 -0.16
N THR A 61 -1.05 7.22 -0.23
CA THR A 61 -1.33 8.50 -0.90
C THR A 61 -1.40 8.30 -2.41
N ASP A 62 -0.45 7.55 -3.00
CA ASP A 62 -0.48 7.19 -4.42
C ASP A 62 -1.77 6.43 -4.77
N ALA A 63 -2.21 5.52 -3.89
CA ALA A 63 -3.47 4.78 -4.07
C ALA A 63 -4.67 5.73 -4.19
N LEU A 64 -4.75 6.75 -3.33
CA LEU A 64 -5.82 7.75 -3.36
C LEU A 64 -5.73 8.62 -4.61
N GLU A 65 -4.54 9.11 -4.97
CA GLU A 65 -4.35 9.93 -6.18
C GLU A 65 -4.76 9.14 -7.44
N ILE A 66 -4.26 7.92 -7.59
CA ILE A 66 -4.56 7.06 -8.74
C ILE A 66 -6.06 6.79 -8.83
N ALA A 67 -6.73 6.52 -7.69
CA ALA A 67 -8.17 6.32 -7.65
C ALA A 67 -8.95 7.57 -8.09
N LEU A 68 -8.57 8.76 -7.61
CA LEU A 68 -9.19 10.03 -8.00
C LEU A 68 -9.00 10.30 -9.50
N ARG A 69 -7.79 10.10 -10.03
CA ARG A 69 -7.52 10.24 -11.47
C ARG A 69 -8.33 9.24 -12.30
N ALA A 70 -8.47 7.99 -11.84
CA ALA A 70 -9.27 6.98 -12.53
C ALA A 70 -10.77 7.31 -12.56
N LEU A 71 -11.26 8.05 -11.55
CA LEU A 71 -12.62 8.59 -11.53
C LEU A 71 -12.79 9.86 -12.38
N GLY A 72 -11.69 10.42 -12.91
CA GLY A 72 -11.70 11.63 -13.72
C GLY A 72 -11.70 12.94 -12.93
N VAL A 73 -11.40 12.90 -11.63
CA VAL A 73 -11.33 14.08 -10.77
C VAL A 73 -10.18 15.00 -11.22
N GLY A 74 -10.46 16.30 -11.29
CA GLY A 74 -9.49 17.30 -11.69
C GLY A 74 -9.80 18.72 -11.18
N PRO A 75 -9.17 19.73 -11.79
CA PRO A 75 -9.37 21.12 -11.43
C PRO A 75 -10.83 21.57 -11.50
N GLY A 76 -11.34 22.11 -10.39
CA GLY A 76 -12.71 22.59 -10.25
C GLY A 76 -13.69 21.54 -9.69
N ASP A 77 -13.26 20.30 -9.50
CA ASP A 77 -14.06 19.28 -8.82
C ASP A 77 -13.92 19.38 -7.29
N GLU A 78 -14.95 18.92 -6.58
CA GLU A 78 -14.96 18.87 -5.11
C GLU A 78 -14.84 17.42 -4.60
N VAL A 79 -13.92 17.20 -3.66
CA VAL A 79 -13.76 15.91 -2.96
C VAL A 79 -13.99 16.08 -1.47
N ILE A 80 -15.03 15.42 -0.93
CA ILE A 80 -15.36 15.46 0.50
C ILE A 80 -14.44 14.50 1.27
N THR A 81 -13.83 14.99 2.35
CA THR A 81 -12.97 14.20 3.24
C THR A 81 -13.26 14.52 4.71
N VAL A 82 -12.62 13.77 5.62
CA VAL A 82 -12.76 13.93 7.07
C VAL A 82 -11.70 14.91 7.60
N ALA A 83 -12.13 15.98 8.25
CA ALA A 83 -11.25 17.08 8.68
C ALA A 83 -10.16 16.69 9.70
N ASN A 84 -10.37 15.62 10.47
CA ASN A 84 -9.41 15.14 11.48
C ASN A 84 -8.74 13.81 11.09
N ALA A 85 -8.80 13.41 9.82
CA ALA A 85 -7.98 12.32 9.31
C ALA A 85 -6.53 12.80 9.04
N GLY A 86 -5.61 11.86 8.85
CA GLY A 86 -4.25 12.18 8.39
C GLY A 86 -4.28 12.89 7.03
N GLY A 87 -3.30 13.75 6.75
CA GLY A 87 -3.26 14.64 5.57
C GLY A 87 -3.09 13.94 4.20
N TYR A 88 -3.19 12.62 4.14
CA TYR A 88 -2.98 11.83 2.92
C TYR A 88 -4.06 12.12 1.87
N SER A 89 -5.33 12.16 2.27
CA SER A 89 -6.43 12.48 1.35
C SER A 89 -6.33 13.90 0.80
N THR A 90 -6.04 14.89 1.65
CA THR A 90 -5.83 16.27 1.21
C THR A 90 -4.65 16.40 0.26
N THR A 91 -3.57 15.66 0.52
CA THR A 91 -2.41 15.62 -0.38
C THR A 91 -2.80 15.05 -1.74
N ALA A 92 -3.54 13.94 -1.77
CA ALA A 92 -4.03 13.34 -3.01
C ALA A 92 -4.98 14.28 -3.79
N CYS A 93 -5.91 14.98 -3.12
CA CYS A 93 -6.78 15.98 -3.77
C CYS A 93 -5.96 17.09 -4.44
N ASN A 94 -5.01 17.67 -3.71
CA ASN A 94 -4.13 18.72 -4.23
C ASN A 94 -3.32 18.24 -5.45
N LEU A 95 -2.88 16.98 -5.47
CA LEU A 95 -2.13 16.40 -6.60
C LEU A 95 -2.97 16.21 -7.86
N VAL A 96 -4.27 15.97 -7.72
CA VAL A 96 -5.21 15.91 -8.85
C VAL A 96 -5.76 17.29 -9.25
N GLY A 97 -5.52 18.32 -8.43
CA GLY A 97 -5.94 19.70 -8.67
C GLY A 97 -7.31 20.07 -8.10
N SER A 98 -7.84 19.24 -7.20
CA SER A 98 -9.11 19.43 -6.48
C SER A 98 -8.88 20.01 -5.09
#